data_AF-A0A661KPF8-F1
#
_entry.id   AF-A0A661KPF8-F1
#
_cell.length_a   1.000
_cell.length_b   1.000
_cell.length_c   1.000
_cell.angle_alpha   90.00
_cell.angle_beta   90.00
_cell.angle_gamma   90.00
#
_symmetry.space_group_name_H-M   'P 1'
#
loop_
_entity.id
_entity.type
_entity.pdbx_description
1 polymer ?
#
loop_
_entity_poly.entity_id
_entity_poly.type
_entity_poly.pdbx_seq_one_letter_code
_entity_poly.pdbx_strand_id
1 'polypeptide(L)'
;MSKRDTFKLEEIKKQMNYILSRSPDEFGLLPDSEGFVKIKDLIQVLHEEGLSFVRKSHIDELMMWEGRGLFEIDEEGKRIKAKDQYWSDFIQPVTDVPKILYTCIRKRAYPVVLKKGLFQDNNSYVILSASKEMALRIGKRKSPEPILLEVRTYEAMDQGCLFFSFGKLYLTHWIPAQCIFGPPLEQEKEKDKKKKKKEEREKDKIKKAFTAGTFIMTEEKEEKEKRAKGKKKKGWKEEVRKLRRRKDFF
;
A
#
# COMPACT_ATOMS: atom_id res chain seq x y z
N MET A 1 -2.51 -39.75 -4.56
CA MET A 1 -2.78 -38.43 -5.19
C MET A 1 -3.71 -38.63 -6.37
N SER A 2 -4.72 -37.76 -6.54
CA SER A 2 -5.57 -37.77 -7.73
C SER A 2 -4.78 -37.23 -8.94
N LYS A 3 -5.06 -37.69 -10.16
CA LYS A 3 -4.43 -37.19 -11.40
C LYS A 3 -4.53 -35.66 -11.56
N ARG A 4 -5.53 -35.04 -10.92
CA ARG A 4 -5.71 -33.58 -10.92
C ARG A 4 -4.74 -32.86 -9.98
N ASP A 5 -4.32 -33.50 -8.90
CA ASP A 5 -3.42 -32.90 -7.90
C ASP A 5 -1.98 -32.92 -8.41
N THR A 6 -1.60 -33.99 -9.12
CA THR A 6 -0.28 -34.09 -9.78
C THR A 6 -0.11 -33.01 -10.86
N PHE A 7 -1.13 -32.78 -11.70
CA PHE A 7 -1.09 -31.74 -12.73
C PHE A 7 -0.91 -30.33 -12.12
N LYS A 8 -1.61 -30.03 -11.01
CA LYS A 8 -1.44 -28.77 -10.29
C LYS A 8 -0.04 -28.62 -9.71
N LEU A 9 0.55 -29.69 -9.19
CA LEU A 9 1.90 -29.67 -8.65
C LEU A 9 2.95 -29.41 -9.73
N GLU A 10 2.80 -30.01 -10.91
CA GLU A 10 3.68 -29.76 -12.07
C GLU A 10 3.60 -28.31 -12.55
N GLU A 11 2.41 -27.73 -12.59
CA GLU A 11 2.22 -26.32 -12.96
C GLU A 11 2.90 -25.38 -11.96
N ILE A 12 2.73 -25.63 -10.66
CA ILE A 12 3.43 -24.90 -9.59
C ILE A 12 4.94 -25.04 -9.75
N LYS A 13 5.45 -26.26 -9.94
CA LYS A 13 6.87 -26.55 -10.12
C LYS A 13 7.45 -25.77 -11.29
N LYS A 14 6.77 -25.79 -12.44
CA LYS A 14 7.20 -25.08 -13.66
C LYS A 14 7.26 -23.57 -13.43
N GLN A 15 6.22 -23.00 -12.83
CA GLN A 15 6.16 -21.56 -12.54
C GLN A 15 7.23 -21.15 -11.52
N MET A 16 7.37 -21.89 -10.42
CA MET A 16 8.41 -21.65 -9.42
C MET A 16 9.81 -21.73 -10.02
N ASN A 17 10.08 -22.70 -10.89
CA ASN A 17 11.38 -22.82 -11.54
C ASN A 17 11.66 -21.63 -12.46
N TYR A 18 10.67 -21.16 -13.23
CA TYR A 18 10.86 -19.95 -14.04
C TYR A 18 11.16 -18.72 -13.18
N ILE A 19 10.35 -18.48 -12.14
CA ILE A 19 10.46 -17.32 -11.26
C ILE A 19 11.80 -17.30 -10.51
N LEU A 20 12.18 -18.42 -9.89
CA LEU A 20 13.34 -18.47 -9.01
C LEU A 20 14.67 -18.65 -9.78
N SER A 21 14.64 -19.34 -10.92
CA SER A 21 15.86 -19.69 -11.66
C SER A 21 16.17 -18.71 -12.77
N ARG A 22 15.18 -17.98 -13.33
CA ARG A 22 15.38 -17.19 -14.55
C ARG A 22 15.17 -15.68 -14.38
N SER A 23 14.03 -15.25 -13.85
CA SER A 23 13.69 -13.81 -13.83
C SER A 23 12.84 -13.41 -12.61
N PRO A 24 13.39 -13.42 -11.38
CA PRO A 24 12.66 -12.97 -10.20
C PRO A 24 12.26 -11.48 -10.25
N ASP A 25 13.06 -10.67 -10.93
CA ASP A 25 12.87 -9.23 -11.13
C ASP A 25 11.57 -8.90 -11.90
N GLU A 26 11.21 -9.73 -12.89
CA GLU A 26 9.94 -9.59 -13.65
C GLU A 26 8.71 -9.67 -12.76
N PHE A 27 8.83 -10.35 -11.63
CA PHE A 27 7.77 -10.50 -10.65
C PHE A 27 7.95 -9.56 -9.47
N GLY A 28 8.90 -8.63 -9.50
CA GLY A 28 9.14 -7.72 -8.39
C GLY A 28 9.65 -8.42 -7.13
N LEU A 29 10.30 -9.58 -7.28
CA LEU A 29 10.97 -10.30 -6.21
C LEU A 29 12.44 -9.91 -6.21
N LEU A 30 12.96 -9.64 -5.02
CA LEU A 30 14.38 -9.38 -4.81
C LEU A 30 14.94 -10.52 -3.95
N PRO A 31 15.76 -11.41 -4.52
CA PRO A 31 16.54 -12.38 -3.76
C PRO A 31 17.51 -11.67 -2.79
N ASP A 32 17.83 -12.33 -1.68
CA ASP A 32 18.92 -11.87 -0.81
C ASP A 32 20.30 -12.25 -1.37
N SER A 33 21.37 -11.97 -0.62
CA SER A 33 22.75 -12.24 -1.01
C SER A 33 23.03 -13.72 -1.32
N GLU A 34 22.21 -14.63 -0.80
CA GLU A 34 22.33 -16.07 -1.00
C GLU A 34 21.33 -16.60 -2.05
N GLY A 35 20.58 -15.70 -2.69
CA GLY A 35 19.58 -16.02 -3.71
C GLY A 35 18.23 -16.47 -3.14
N PHE A 36 18.00 -16.33 -1.85
CA PHE A 36 16.75 -16.72 -1.21
C PHE A 36 15.67 -15.64 -1.34
N VAL A 37 14.44 -16.08 -1.60
CA VAL A 37 13.23 -15.25 -1.64
C VAL A 37 12.27 -15.71 -0.55
N LYS A 38 11.55 -14.77 0.07
CA LYS A 38 10.52 -15.09 1.07
C LYS A 38 9.39 -15.90 0.44
N ILE A 39 9.07 -17.05 1.03
CA ILE A 39 7.98 -17.93 0.56
C ILE A 39 6.64 -17.19 0.52
N LYS A 40 6.39 -16.28 1.48
CA LYS A 40 5.17 -15.45 1.49
C LYS A 40 5.05 -14.58 0.25
N ASP A 41 6.14 -13.96 -0.18
CA ASP A 41 6.17 -13.08 -1.34
C ASP A 41 6.04 -13.91 -2.63
N LEU A 42 6.67 -15.08 -2.69
CA LEU A 42 6.52 -16.04 -3.79
C LEU A 42 5.07 -16.53 -3.94
N ILE A 43 4.39 -16.89 -2.85
CA ILE A 43 2.98 -17.33 -2.89
C ILE A 43 2.11 -16.21 -3.46
N GLN A 44 2.33 -14.95 -3.05
CA GLN A 44 1.59 -13.82 -3.59
C GLN A 44 1.84 -13.61 -5.08
N VAL A 45 3.09 -13.77 -5.54
CA VAL A 45 3.40 -13.75 -6.97
C VAL A 45 2.66 -14.86 -7.72
N LEU A 46 2.68 -16.09 -7.21
CA LEU A 46 1.98 -17.21 -7.84
C LEU A 46 0.47 -16.95 -7.91
N HIS A 47 -0.11 -16.30 -6.89
CA HIS A 47 -1.52 -15.90 -6.91
C HIS A 47 -1.82 -14.88 -8.02
N GLU A 48 -0.92 -13.92 -8.23
CA GLU A 48 -1.03 -12.92 -9.30
C GLU A 48 -0.91 -13.55 -10.70
N GLU A 49 -0.11 -14.61 -10.83
CA GLU A 49 0.07 -15.39 -12.08
C GLU A 49 -1.04 -16.43 -12.33
N GLY A 50 -2.17 -16.32 -11.62
CA GLY A 50 -3.35 -17.18 -11.80
C GLY A 50 -3.40 -18.42 -10.92
N LEU A 51 -2.35 -18.73 -10.16
CA LEU A 51 -2.28 -19.86 -9.24
C LEU A 51 -2.79 -19.51 -7.83
N SER A 52 -3.96 -18.89 -7.75
CA SER A 52 -4.57 -18.39 -6.49
C SER A 52 -4.84 -19.47 -5.43
N PHE A 53 -4.89 -20.75 -5.83
CA PHE A 53 -5.08 -21.88 -4.91
C PHE A 53 -3.80 -22.28 -4.16
N VAL A 54 -2.63 -21.75 -4.56
CA VAL A 54 -1.34 -22.13 -3.97
C VAL A 54 -1.28 -21.73 -2.50
N ARG A 55 -0.71 -22.61 -1.68
CA ARG A 55 -0.53 -22.45 -0.24
C ARG A 55 0.84 -22.99 0.11
N LYS A 56 1.33 -22.63 1.29
CA LYS A 56 2.60 -23.17 1.80
C LYS A 56 2.62 -24.70 1.78
N SER A 57 1.50 -25.35 2.14
CA SER A 57 1.37 -26.82 2.11
C SER A 57 1.67 -27.44 0.74
N HIS A 58 1.29 -26.78 -0.36
CA HIS A 58 1.59 -27.28 -1.70
C HIS A 58 3.07 -27.16 -2.05
N ILE A 59 3.75 -26.13 -1.54
CA ILE A 59 5.21 -25.96 -1.68
C ILE A 59 5.92 -27.02 -0.83
N ASP A 60 5.46 -27.26 0.39
CA ASP A 60 6.02 -28.29 1.28
C ASP A 60 5.85 -29.69 0.66
N GLU A 61 4.69 -29.98 0.06
CA GLU A 61 4.41 -31.22 -0.66
C GLU A 61 5.31 -31.39 -1.88
N LEU A 62 5.51 -30.32 -2.67
CA LEU A 62 6.46 -30.31 -3.78
C LEU A 62 7.87 -30.66 -3.29
N MET A 63 8.29 -30.13 -2.14
CA MET A 63 9.59 -30.43 -1.53
C MET A 63 9.70 -31.83 -0.92
N MET A 64 8.61 -32.55 -0.68
CA MET A 64 8.66 -33.95 -0.24
C MET A 64 8.87 -34.92 -1.41
N TRP A 65 8.48 -34.53 -2.62
CA TRP A 65 8.61 -35.33 -3.83
C TRP A 65 9.82 -34.89 -4.66
N GLU A 66 9.60 -34.18 -5.77
CA GLU A 66 10.62 -33.86 -6.76
C GLU A 66 11.25 -32.47 -6.56
N GLY A 67 10.74 -31.68 -5.62
CA GLY A 67 11.19 -30.30 -5.37
C GLY A 67 12.61 -30.20 -4.83
N ARG A 68 13.09 -31.20 -4.07
CA ARG A 68 14.47 -31.20 -3.51
C ARG A 68 15.56 -31.23 -4.56
N GLY A 69 15.26 -31.67 -5.78
CA GLY A 69 16.22 -31.64 -6.89
C GLY A 69 16.42 -30.24 -7.45
N LEU A 70 15.44 -29.34 -7.29
CA LEU A 70 15.39 -28.05 -7.99
C LEU A 70 15.41 -26.84 -7.05
N PHE A 71 14.90 -27.00 -5.83
CA PHE A 71 14.75 -25.92 -4.87
C PHE A 71 15.41 -26.27 -3.54
N GLU A 72 15.75 -25.23 -2.79
CA GLU A 72 16.28 -25.30 -1.44
C GLU A 72 15.51 -24.33 -0.56
N ILE A 73 15.12 -24.79 0.63
CA ILE A 73 14.43 -24.00 1.64
C ILE A 73 15.41 -23.74 2.79
N ASP A 74 15.36 -22.53 3.37
CA ASP A 74 16.18 -22.18 4.53
C ASP A 74 15.84 -23.02 5.76
N GLU A 75 16.74 -23.06 6.75
CA GLU A 75 16.56 -23.84 7.97
C GLU A 75 15.27 -23.47 8.74
N GLU A 76 14.86 -22.21 8.65
CA GLU A 76 13.63 -21.71 9.28
C GLU A 76 12.34 -22.05 8.51
N GLY A 77 12.44 -22.56 7.28
CA GLY A 77 11.28 -22.86 6.43
C GLY A 77 10.49 -21.63 5.98
N LYS A 78 11.13 -20.47 5.84
CA LYS A 78 10.52 -19.18 5.50
C LYS A 78 11.00 -18.63 4.16
N ARG A 79 12.16 -19.05 3.66
CA ARG A 79 12.72 -18.62 2.38
C ARG A 79 13.02 -19.81 1.49
N ILE A 80 13.00 -19.57 0.19
CA ILE A 80 13.23 -20.57 -0.84
C ILE A 80 14.10 -19.98 -1.95
N LYS A 81 15.00 -20.78 -2.48
CA LYS A 81 15.81 -20.47 -3.66
C LYS A 81 15.78 -21.63 -4.65
N ALA A 82 16.04 -21.34 -5.92
CA ALA A 82 16.39 -22.39 -6.88
C ALA A 82 17.84 -22.82 -6.67
N LYS A 83 18.14 -24.09 -6.94
CA LYS A 83 19.52 -24.61 -6.95
C LYS A 83 20.30 -24.10 -8.14
N ASP A 84 19.68 -24.11 -9.31
CA ASP A 84 20.25 -23.55 -10.53
C ASP A 84 19.69 -22.15 -10.74
N GLN A 85 20.51 -21.13 -10.54
CA GLN A 85 20.14 -19.74 -10.78
C GLN A 85 20.88 -19.25 -12.03
N TYR A 86 20.11 -18.90 -13.05
CA TYR A 86 20.60 -18.45 -14.36
C TYR A 86 20.44 -16.93 -14.54
N TRP A 87 19.83 -16.22 -13.59
CA TRP A 87 19.91 -14.77 -13.54
C TRP A 87 21.32 -14.40 -13.08
N SER A 88 22.05 -13.74 -13.98
CA SER A 88 23.51 -13.57 -13.93
C SER A 88 23.99 -12.36 -13.13
N ASP A 89 23.09 -11.50 -12.67
CA ASP A 89 23.47 -10.22 -12.07
C ASP A 89 23.04 -10.15 -10.60
N PHE A 90 23.98 -10.50 -9.72
CA PHE A 90 24.00 -9.93 -8.37
C PHE A 90 23.90 -8.41 -8.48
N ILE A 91 23.15 -7.79 -7.58
CA ILE A 91 22.94 -6.34 -7.46
C ILE A 91 24.18 -5.54 -7.91
N GLN A 92 24.09 -4.83 -9.03
CA GLN A 92 25.21 -4.09 -9.62
C GLN A 92 25.02 -2.58 -9.44
N PRO A 93 26.06 -1.80 -9.11
CA PRO A 93 25.95 -0.35 -9.09
C PRO A 93 25.65 0.18 -10.51
N VAL A 94 24.72 1.12 -10.62
CA VAL A 94 24.31 1.72 -11.89
C VAL A 94 24.33 3.24 -11.80
N THR A 95 24.93 3.87 -12.81
CA THR A 95 24.98 5.34 -12.95
C THR A 95 23.92 5.87 -13.91
N ASP A 96 23.54 5.08 -14.92
CA ASP A 96 22.48 5.44 -15.86
C ASP A 96 21.12 4.95 -15.36
N VAL A 97 20.45 5.79 -14.57
CA VAL A 97 19.08 5.54 -14.08
C VAL A 97 18.08 6.45 -14.77
N PRO A 98 16.87 5.95 -15.06
CA PRO A 98 15.76 6.78 -15.53
C PRO A 98 15.52 7.96 -14.60
N LYS A 99 15.22 9.14 -15.16
CA LYS A 99 15.01 10.40 -14.41
C LYS A 99 13.95 10.30 -13.31
N ILE A 100 12.95 9.44 -13.52
CA ILE A 100 11.86 9.19 -12.59
C ILE A 100 11.75 7.70 -12.38
N LEU A 101 11.78 7.27 -11.13
CA LEU A 101 11.45 5.92 -10.71
C LEU A 101 10.23 5.94 -9.78
N TYR A 102 9.58 4.80 -9.67
CA TYR A 102 8.37 4.63 -8.87
C TYR A 102 8.59 3.64 -7.76
N THR A 103 8.05 3.95 -6.59
CA THR A 103 7.95 3.00 -5.48
C THR A 103 6.62 3.15 -4.77
N CYS A 104 6.25 2.14 -4.00
CA CYS A 104 5.01 2.14 -3.24
C CYS A 104 5.27 1.93 -1.76
N ILE A 105 4.56 2.71 -0.95
CA ILE A 105 4.63 2.63 0.51
C ILE A 105 3.26 2.43 1.13
N ARG A 106 3.25 2.07 2.41
CA ARG A 106 2.00 1.95 3.18
C ARG A 106 1.46 3.34 3.50
N LYS A 107 0.14 3.52 3.43
CA LYS A 107 -0.56 4.78 3.78
C LYS A 107 -0.11 5.38 5.11
N ARG A 108 0.07 4.54 6.13
CA ARG A 108 0.55 4.95 7.47
C ARG A 108 1.98 5.49 7.51
N ALA A 109 2.85 5.05 6.58
CA ALA A 109 4.25 5.45 6.53
C ALA A 109 4.42 6.79 5.79
N TYR A 110 3.45 7.20 4.99
CA TYR A 110 3.57 8.33 4.07
C TYR A 110 3.91 9.67 4.74
N PRO A 111 3.29 10.07 5.86
CA PRO A 111 3.65 11.32 6.54
C PRO A 111 5.10 11.32 7.08
N VAL A 112 5.64 10.14 7.40
CA VAL A 112 7.02 10.01 7.89
C VAL A 112 8.00 10.07 6.72
N VAL A 113 7.67 9.38 5.63
CA VAL A 113 8.50 9.33 4.41
C VAL A 113 8.68 10.72 3.79
N LEU A 114 7.63 11.52 3.73
CA LEU A 114 7.72 12.91 3.23
C LEU A 114 8.59 13.83 4.11
N LYS A 115 8.82 13.46 5.37
CA LYS A 115 9.64 14.27 6.29
C LYS A 115 11.08 13.78 6.40
N LYS A 116 11.27 12.46 6.43
CA LYS A 116 12.56 11.81 6.72
C LYS A 116 13.21 11.17 5.49
N GLY A 117 12.49 11.03 4.39
CA GLY A 117 12.90 10.24 3.25
C GLY A 117 12.59 8.75 3.41
N LEU A 118 13.10 7.95 2.47
CA LEU A 118 13.11 6.50 2.57
C LEU A 118 14.50 6.05 2.97
N PHE A 119 14.58 5.20 3.98
CA PHE A 119 15.83 4.61 4.43
C PHE A 119 15.60 3.13 4.69
N GLN A 120 16.58 2.32 4.31
CA GLN A 120 16.60 0.89 4.54
C GLN A 120 17.97 0.49 5.10
N ASP A 121 17.98 -0.45 6.03
CA ASP A 121 19.21 -0.95 6.65
C ASP A 121 20.14 -1.61 5.62
N ASN A 122 21.42 -1.75 5.95
CA ASN A 122 22.47 -2.24 5.01
C ASN A 122 22.15 -3.61 4.36
N ASN A 123 21.34 -4.45 5.01
CA ASN A 123 20.97 -5.78 4.49
C ASN A 123 19.68 -5.76 3.65
N SER A 124 19.19 -4.59 3.27
CA SER A 124 17.95 -4.47 2.51
C SER A 124 17.96 -3.22 1.62
N TYR A 125 17.18 -3.29 0.56
CA TYR A 125 17.09 -2.22 -0.42
C TYR A 125 15.67 -1.70 -0.54
N VAL A 126 15.55 -0.41 -0.83
CA VAL A 126 14.33 0.20 -1.35
C VAL A 126 14.21 -0.22 -2.81
N ILE A 127 13.16 -0.99 -3.11
CA ILE A 127 12.87 -1.42 -4.48
C ILE A 127 12.15 -0.30 -5.21
N LEU A 128 12.69 0.04 -6.36
CA LEU A 128 12.23 1.04 -7.31
C LEU A 128 11.99 0.37 -8.67
N SER A 129 11.05 0.92 -9.44
CA SER A 129 10.70 0.42 -10.76
C SER A 129 10.52 1.58 -11.73
N ALA A 130 10.93 1.39 -12.99
CA ALA A 130 10.64 2.35 -14.05
C ALA A 130 9.14 2.36 -14.43
N SER A 131 8.43 1.25 -14.20
CA SER A 131 7.00 1.12 -14.46
C SER A 131 6.17 1.38 -13.20
N LYS A 132 5.14 2.25 -13.32
CA LYS A 132 4.13 2.52 -12.28
C LYS A 132 3.36 1.25 -11.90
N GLU A 133 3.03 0.42 -12.88
CA GLU A 133 2.24 -0.80 -12.68
C GLU A 133 2.99 -1.81 -11.83
N MET A 134 4.29 -1.99 -12.11
CA MET A 134 5.15 -2.88 -11.32
C MET A 134 5.32 -2.36 -9.88
N ALA A 135 5.55 -1.06 -9.70
CA ALA A 135 5.61 -0.46 -8.36
C ALA A 135 4.32 -0.68 -7.56
N LEU A 136 3.16 -0.48 -8.20
CA LEU A 136 1.85 -0.76 -7.61
C LEU A 136 1.66 -2.24 -7.27
N ARG A 137 2.09 -3.14 -8.15
CA ARG A 137 2.03 -4.60 -7.95
C ARG A 137 2.81 -5.00 -6.70
N ILE A 138 4.06 -4.56 -6.57
CA ILE A 138 4.91 -4.75 -5.38
C ILE A 138 4.29 -4.08 -4.14
N GLY A 139 3.69 -2.90 -4.31
CA GLY A 139 3.03 -2.16 -3.23
C GLY A 139 1.82 -2.90 -2.64
N LYS A 140 0.96 -3.46 -3.51
CA LYS A 140 -0.27 -4.17 -3.14
C LYS A 140 -0.02 -5.40 -2.27
N ARG A 141 1.10 -6.08 -2.51
CA ARG A 141 1.60 -7.20 -1.68
C ARG A 141 1.81 -6.81 -0.21
N LYS A 142 2.30 -5.59 0.03
CA LYS A 142 2.61 -5.07 1.37
C LYS A 142 1.44 -4.37 2.06
N SER A 143 0.50 -3.82 1.28
CA SER A 143 -0.65 -3.04 1.77
C SER A 143 -1.76 -3.02 0.72
N PRO A 144 -3.04 -3.23 1.10
CA PRO A 144 -4.16 -3.23 0.16
C PRO A 144 -4.34 -1.86 -0.54
N GLU A 145 -4.08 -0.78 0.19
CA GLU A 145 -4.07 0.59 -0.35
C GLU A 145 -2.65 1.16 -0.29
N PRO A 146 -1.77 0.86 -1.26
CA PRO A 146 -0.44 1.45 -1.33
C PRO A 146 -0.52 2.88 -1.89
N ILE A 147 0.36 3.75 -1.43
CA ILE A 147 0.57 5.08 -2.01
C ILE A 147 1.73 4.98 -2.99
N LEU A 148 1.47 5.34 -4.24
CA LEU A 148 2.50 5.48 -5.27
C LEU A 148 3.29 6.76 -5.04
N LEU A 149 4.61 6.63 -5.04
CA LEU A 149 5.58 7.70 -4.94
C LEU A 149 6.41 7.76 -6.22
N GLU A 150 6.71 8.97 -6.64
CA GLU A 150 7.64 9.28 -7.72
C GLU A 150 8.96 9.74 -7.09
N VAL A 151 10.07 9.19 -7.55
CA VAL A 151 11.42 9.48 -7.07
C VAL A 151 12.21 10.12 -8.20
N ARG A 152 12.70 11.33 -7.97
CA ARG A 152 13.63 12.01 -8.89
C ARG A 152 15.03 11.50 -8.64
N THR A 153 15.52 10.66 -9.54
CA THR A 153 16.80 9.96 -9.39
C THR A 153 17.99 10.90 -9.52
N TYR A 154 17.94 11.86 -10.45
CA TYR A 154 19.02 12.82 -10.66
C TYR A 154 19.30 13.67 -9.42
N GLU A 155 18.26 14.23 -8.81
CA GLU A 155 18.38 15.00 -7.57
C GLU A 155 18.89 14.12 -6.41
N ALA A 156 18.45 12.86 -6.35
CA ALA A 156 18.93 11.92 -5.34
C ALA A 156 20.42 11.58 -5.53
N MET A 157 20.86 11.36 -6.77
CA MET A 157 22.27 11.10 -7.10
C MET A 157 23.16 12.29 -6.77
N ASP A 158 22.72 13.52 -7.05
CA ASP A 158 23.43 14.75 -6.69
C ASP A 158 23.60 14.89 -5.17
N GLN A 159 22.65 14.36 -4.38
CA GLN A 159 22.73 14.26 -2.93
C GLN A 159 23.52 13.04 -2.42
N GLY A 160 24.19 12.30 -3.31
CA GLY A 160 25.05 11.16 -2.98
C GLY A 160 24.33 9.81 -2.86
N CYS A 161 23.09 9.68 -3.34
CA CYS A 161 22.41 8.39 -3.36
C CYS A 161 23.01 7.46 -4.41
N LEU A 162 23.39 6.26 -3.96
CA LEU A 162 23.82 5.18 -4.84
C LEU A 162 22.61 4.36 -5.29
N PHE A 163 22.56 4.07 -6.58
CA PHE A 163 21.56 3.19 -7.18
C PHE A 163 22.24 1.92 -7.67
N PHE A 164 21.49 0.83 -7.58
CA PHE A 164 21.88 -0.47 -8.09
C PHE A 164 20.78 -1.01 -9.00
N SER A 165 21.14 -1.81 -10.00
CA SER A 165 20.21 -2.50 -10.87
C SER A 165 20.14 -3.98 -10.51
N PHE A 166 18.93 -4.53 -10.62
CA PHE A 166 18.66 -5.95 -10.54
C PHE A 166 17.63 -6.31 -11.61
N GLY A 167 18.11 -6.79 -12.76
CA GLY A 167 17.28 -7.00 -13.95
C GLY A 167 16.53 -5.71 -14.34
N LYS A 168 15.19 -5.76 -14.29
CA LYS A 168 14.29 -4.61 -14.57
C LYS A 168 14.02 -3.72 -13.35
N LEU A 169 14.52 -4.08 -12.17
CA LEU A 169 14.33 -3.34 -10.92
C LEU A 169 15.55 -2.47 -10.61
N TYR A 170 15.29 -1.39 -9.89
CA TYR A 170 16.31 -0.50 -9.34
C TYR A 170 16.26 -0.54 -7.83
N LEU A 171 17.41 -0.41 -7.19
CA LEU A 171 17.58 -0.59 -5.76
C LEU A 171 18.38 0.58 -5.22
N THR A 172 18.07 0.99 -3.99
CA THR A 172 18.87 2.00 -3.28
C THR A 172 18.72 1.82 -1.77
N HIS A 173 19.72 2.24 -0.99
CA HIS A 173 19.65 2.19 0.47
C HIS A 173 18.88 3.38 1.07
N TRP A 174 18.98 4.54 0.43
CA TRP A 174 18.44 5.78 0.97
C TRP A 174 17.98 6.72 -0.13
N ILE A 175 16.85 7.40 0.11
CA ILE A 175 16.28 8.42 -0.75
C ILE A 175 15.90 9.62 0.12
N PRO A 176 16.47 10.81 -0.12
CA PRO A 176 16.13 12.03 0.58
C PRO A 176 14.66 12.42 0.39
N ALA A 177 14.09 13.08 1.40
CA ALA A 177 12.70 13.53 1.38
C ALA A 177 12.39 14.49 0.22
N GLN A 178 13.37 15.32 -0.16
CA GLN A 178 13.23 16.34 -1.20
C GLN A 178 13.02 15.72 -2.60
N CYS A 179 13.55 14.52 -2.82
CA CYS A 179 13.49 13.82 -4.09
C CYS A 179 12.24 12.94 -4.23
N ILE A 180 11.40 12.88 -3.18
CA ILE A 180 10.20 12.04 -3.13
C ILE A 180 8.95 12.89 -3.32
N PHE A 181 8.16 12.54 -4.32
CA PHE A 181 6.91 13.20 -4.65
C PHE A 181 5.76 12.20 -4.54
N GLY A 182 4.62 12.66 -4.01
CA GLY A 182 3.45 11.82 -3.82
C GLY A 182 2.16 12.65 -3.76
N PRO A 183 1.00 11.98 -3.65
CA PRO A 183 -0.29 12.67 -3.59
C PRO A 183 -0.41 13.52 -2.31
N PRO A 184 -0.98 14.74 -2.36
CA PRO A 184 -1.04 15.62 -1.19
C PRO A 184 -1.77 14.97 -0.01
N LEU A 185 -1.21 15.09 1.20
CA LEU A 185 -1.77 14.53 2.43
C LEU A 185 -3.15 15.14 2.72
N GLU A 186 -4.17 14.29 2.92
CA GLU A 186 -5.55 14.73 3.23
C GLU A 186 -5.65 15.59 4.51
N GLN A 187 -4.66 15.52 5.39
CA GLN A 187 -4.59 16.33 6.61
C GLN A 187 -4.51 17.85 6.34
N GLU A 188 -3.99 18.27 5.19
CA GLU A 188 -4.01 19.68 4.77
C GLU A 188 -5.41 20.11 4.35
N LYS A 189 -6.14 19.24 3.62
CA LYS A 189 -7.52 19.49 3.21
C LYS A 189 -8.47 19.68 4.40
N GLU A 190 -8.25 18.97 5.51
CA GLU A 190 -9.04 19.17 6.73
C GLU A 190 -8.66 20.44 7.51
N LYS A 191 -7.37 20.78 7.58
CA LYS A 191 -6.90 22.01 8.24
C LYS A 191 -7.35 23.25 7.49
N ASP A 192 -7.34 23.24 6.16
CA ASP A 192 -7.85 24.33 5.32
C ASP A 192 -9.36 24.43 5.39
N LYS A 193 -10.09 23.30 5.43
CA LYS A 193 -11.54 23.31 5.69
C LYS A 193 -11.87 23.83 7.09
N LYS A 194 -11.08 23.50 8.11
CA LYS A 194 -11.26 24.00 9.49
C LYS A 194 -10.88 25.48 9.63
N LYS A 195 -9.83 25.96 8.93
CA LYS A 195 -9.47 27.37 8.85
C LYS A 195 -10.53 28.19 8.12
N LYS A 196 -10.98 27.74 6.94
CA LYS A 196 -12.11 28.37 6.22
C LYS A 196 -13.39 28.42 7.05
N LYS A 197 -13.75 27.34 7.76
CA LYS A 197 -14.90 27.34 8.69
C LYS A 197 -14.72 28.25 9.92
N LYS A 198 -13.48 28.47 10.39
CA LYS A 198 -13.20 29.39 11.49
C LYS A 198 -13.26 30.84 11.02
N GLU A 199 -12.69 31.14 9.85
CA GLU A 199 -12.76 32.48 9.23
C GLU A 199 -14.18 32.87 8.84
N GLU A 200 -15.00 31.93 8.31
CA GLU A 200 -16.43 32.16 8.07
C GLU A 200 -17.19 32.43 9.37
N ARG A 201 -16.93 31.64 10.44
CA ARG A 201 -17.56 31.85 11.75
C ARG A 201 -17.14 33.15 12.43
N GLU A 202 -15.92 33.62 12.22
CA GLU A 202 -15.46 34.93 12.70
C GLU A 202 -16.07 36.07 11.89
N LYS A 203 -16.14 35.95 10.56
CA LYS A 203 -16.82 36.92 9.70
C LYS A 203 -18.31 37.02 10.01
N ASP A 204 -18.98 35.90 10.30
CA ASP A 204 -20.39 35.87 10.70
C ASP A 204 -20.62 36.47 12.09
N LYS A 205 -19.66 36.32 13.01
CA LYS A 205 -19.70 36.96 14.33
C LYS A 205 -19.48 38.48 14.23
N ILE A 206 -18.55 38.92 13.39
CA ILE A 206 -18.30 40.35 13.15
C ILE A 206 -19.51 40.99 12.47
N LYS A 207 -20.13 40.33 11.49
CA LYS A 207 -21.39 40.77 10.87
C LYS A 207 -22.55 40.85 11.87
N LYS A 208 -22.71 39.84 12.74
CA LYS A 208 -23.74 39.84 13.79
C LYS A 208 -23.51 40.91 14.86
N ALA A 209 -22.25 41.18 15.21
CA ALA A 209 -21.89 42.24 16.13
C ALA A 209 -22.16 43.63 15.54
N PHE A 210 -21.96 43.82 14.23
CA PHE A 210 -22.26 45.07 13.53
C PHE A 210 -23.78 45.35 13.45
N THR A 211 -24.62 44.31 13.44
CA THR A 211 -26.08 44.43 13.47
C THR A 211 -26.70 44.43 14.86
N ALA A 212 -25.91 44.17 15.92
CA ALA A 212 -26.41 44.13 17.30
C ALA A 212 -26.48 45.55 17.88
N GLY A 213 -27.46 46.33 17.42
CA GLY A 213 -27.69 47.69 17.93
C GLY A 213 -28.47 48.62 17.01
N THR A 214 -28.73 48.24 15.76
CA THR A 214 -29.51 49.06 14.82
C THR A 214 -30.76 48.31 14.40
N PHE A 215 -31.88 48.64 15.05
CA PHE A 215 -33.21 48.27 14.54
C PHE A 215 -33.44 49.05 13.25
N ILE A 216 -33.37 48.39 12.09
CA ILE A 216 -33.96 48.92 10.86
C ILE A 216 -35.40 48.39 10.84
N MET A 217 -36.36 49.27 11.09
CA MET A 217 -37.77 48.99 10.78
C MET A 217 -37.92 48.98 9.26
N THR A 218 -38.12 47.81 8.68
CA THR A 218 -38.69 47.66 7.34
C THR A 218 -40.08 47.05 7.47
N GLU A 219 -41.10 47.83 7.13
CA GLU A 219 -42.47 47.36 6.93
C GLU A 219 -42.51 46.51 5.66
N GLU A 220 -42.39 45.19 5.77
CA GLU A 220 -42.82 44.28 4.70
C GLU A 220 -43.62 43.10 5.26
N LYS A 221 -44.93 43.20 4.96
CA LYS A 221 -45.99 42.19 4.88
C LYS A 221 -45.77 40.83 5.54
N GLU A 222 -46.68 40.53 6.48
CA GLU A 222 -47.01 39.17 6.91
C GLU A 222 -47.48 38.29 5.72
N GLU A 223 -46.69 37.28 5.37
CA GLU A 223 -47.21 36.00 4.92
C GLU A 223 -46.64 34.90 5.81
N LYS A 224 -47.34 34.62 6.92
CA LYS A 224 -47.08 33.44 7.76
C LYS A 224 -47.60 32.20 7.04
N GLU A 225 -46.76 31.59 6.19
CA GLU A 225 -46.89 30.17 5.89
C GLU A 225 -46.70 29.38 7.19
N LYS A 226 -47.80 28.81 7.70
CA LYS A 226 -47.80 27.89 8.85
C LYS A 226 -46.99 26.63 8.50
N ARG A 227 -45.68 26.65 8.73
CA ARG A 227 -44.87 25.42 8.76
C ARG A 227 -45.31 24.56 9.94
N ALA A 228 -45.98 23.46 9.61
CA ALA A 228 -46.47 22.45 10.54
C ALA A 228 -45.36 22.02 11.51
N LYS A 229 -45.68 21.98 12.81
CA LYS A 229 -44.84 21.41 13.87
C LYS A 229 -44.54 19.94 13.55
N GLY A 230 -43.40 19.69 12.92
CA GLY A 230 -42.85 18.36 12.71
C GLY A 230 -42.63 17.67 14.06
N LYS A 231 -43.40 16.60 14.31
CA LYS A 231 -43.26 15.69 15.44
C LYS A 231 -41.79 15.27 15.60
N LYS A 232 -41.24 15.41 16.81
CA LYS A 232 -39.92 14.86 17.17
C LYS A 232 -39.89 13.36 16.81
N LYS A 233 -38.96 12.95 15.95
CA LYS A 233 -38.72 11.53 15.66
C LYS A 233 -38.38 10.81 16.97
N LYS A 234 -39.16 9.79 17.31
CA LYS A 234 -38.90 8.89 18.44
C LYS A 234 -37.49 8.32 18.30
N GLY A 235 -36.66 8.59 19.29
CA GLY A 235 -35.29 8.09 19.31
C GLY A 235 -35.28 6.59 19.61
N TRP A 236 -34.41 5.87 18.93
CA TRP A 236 -34.06 4.44 19.13
C TRP A 236 -33.98 4.01 20.61
N LYS A 237 -33.66 4.93 21.54
CA LYS A 237 -33.64 4.69 22.99
C LYS A 237 -35.01 4.37 23.62
N GLU A 238 -36.14 4.74 23.01
CA GLU A 238 -37.48 4.35 23.49
C GLU A 238 -37.88 2.91 23.10
N GLU A 239 -37.41 2.42 21.95
CA GLU A 239 -37.71 1.05 21.48
C GLU A 239 -36.98 0.00 22.33
N VAL A 240 -35.75 0.28 22.74
CA VAL A 240 -34.98 -0.60 23.64
C VAL A 240 -35.63 -0.70 25.04
N ARG A 241 -36.30 0.36 25.51
CA ARG A 241 -37.04 0.35 26.80
C ARG A 241 -38.33 -0.47 26.75
N LYS A 242 -39.01 -0.53 25.59
CA LYS A 242 -40.18 -1.40 25.40
C LYS A 242 -39.82 -2.88 25.31
N LEU A 243 -38.67 -3.19 24.71
CA LEU A 243 -38.19 -4.57 24.58
C LEU A 243 -37.78 -5.19 25.93
N ARG A 244 -37.26 -4.39 26.87
CA ARG A 244 -37.00 -4.86 28.25
C ARG A 244 -38.28 -5.16 29.03
N ARG A 245 -39.32 -4.34 28.92
CA ARG A 245 -40.61 -4.56 29.60
C ARG A 245 -41.44 -5.72 29.06
N ARG A 246 -41.12 -6.24 27.86
CA ARG A 246 -41.79 -7.41 27.26
C ARG A 246 -41.14 -8.74 27.63
N LYS A 247 -39.99 -8.74 28.29
CA LYS A 247 -39.25 -9.95 28.68
C LYS A 247 -39.51 -10.40 30.12
N ASP A 248 -40.28 -9.62 30.89
CA ASP A 248 -40.68 -9.93 32.26
C ASP A 248 -42.12 -10.47 32.37
N PHE A 249 -42.72 -10.85 31.24
CA PHE A 249 -44.00 -11.56 31.17
C PHE A 249 -43.92 -12.65 30.09
N PHE A 250 -43.02 -13.62 30.31
CA PHE A 250 -43.11 -15.01 29.87
C PHE A 250 -42.10 -15.83 30.66
#